data_AF-A0A258M3C0-F1
#
_entry.id   AF-A0A258M3C0-F1
#
_cell.length_a   1.000
_cell.length_b   1.000
_cell.length_c   1.000
_cell.angle_alpha   90.00
_cell.angle_beta   90.00
_cell.angle_gamma   90.00
#
_symmetry.space_group_name_H-M   'P 1'
#
loop_
_entity.id
_entity.type
_entity.pdbx_description
1 polymer ?
#
loop_
_entity_poly.entity_id
_entity_poly.type
_entity_poly.pdbx_seq_one_letter_code
_entity_poly.pdbx_strand_id
1 'polypeptide(L)'
;MKHFEWKSLLPHVIAVAVFVLVAVVYCKPAMEGKVLSQHDVSQWKGMAQDLMQYKEKTGHYPLWNNNLFGGMPAYQIAMEANNPVSVIYL
;
A
#
# COMPACT_ATOMS: atom_id res chain seq x y z
N MET A 1 -25.98 33.09 34.39
CA MET A 1 -25.96 31.71 33.85
C MET A 1 -26.13 31.83 32.35
N LYS A 2 -25.14 31.43 31.53
CA LYS A 2 -25.19 31.61 30.08
C LYS A 2 -26.39 30.80 29.54
N HIS A 3 -27.36 31.47 28.94
CA HIS A 3 -28.42 30.79 28.19
C HIS A 3 -27.76 30.07 27.01
N PHE A 4 -27.78 28.74 27.04
CA PHE A 4 -27.26 27.93 25.96
C PHE A 4 -28.30 27.96 24.82
N GLU A 5 -28.08 28.85 23.86
CA GLU A 5 -29.00 29.10 22.75
C GLU A 5 -28.95 27.94 21.73
N TRP A 6 -29.66 26.85 22.02
CA TRP A 6 -29.75 25.63 21.20
C TRP A 6 -30.15 25.92 19.73
N LYS A 7 -30.92 27.00 19.51
CA LYS A 7 -31.33 27.46 18.18
C LYS A 7 -30.17 27.99 17.34
N SER A 8 -29.12 28.53 17.95
CA SER A 8 -27.91 29.00 17.27
C SER A 8 -26.94 27.85 16.97
N LEU A 9 -26.97 26.78 17.77
CA LEU A 9 -26.18 25.57 17.57
C LEU A 9 -26.71 24.73 16.39
N LEU A 10 -28.02 24.73 16.18
CA LEU A 10 -28.71 23.95 15.15
C LEU A 10 -28.13 24.10 13.72
N PRO A 11 -27.91 25.31 13.17
CA PRO A 11 -27.31 25.46 11.84
C PRO A 11 -25.87 24.93 11.75
N HIS A 12 -25.11 25.01 12.84
CA HIS A 12 -23.72 24.50 12.87
C HIS A 12 -23.70 22.97 12.86
N VAL A 13 -24.59 22.32 13.62
CA VAL A 13 -24.75 20.86 13.61
C VAL A 13 -25.19 20.36 12.24
N ILE A 14 -26.12 21.07 11.59
CA ILE A 14 -26.55 20.76 10.22
C ILE A 14 -25.37 20.88 9.25
N ALA A 15 -24.57 21.95 9.34
CA ALA A 15 -23.39 22.13 8.48
C ALA A 15 -22.38 20.99 8.67
N VAL A 16 -22.05 20.63 9.91
CA VAL A 16 -21.14 19.51 10.20
C VAL A 16 -21.70 18.19 9.67
N ALA A 17 -22.99 17.92 9.86
CA ALA A 17 -23.63 16.72 9.34
C ALA A 17 -23.55 16.65 7.81
N VAL A 18 -23.73 17.78 7.11
CA VAL A 18 -23.57 17.85 5.65
C VAL A 18 -22.14 17.54 5.24
N PHE A 19 -21.13 18.14 5.89
CA PHE A 19 -19.72 17.87 5.58
C PHE A 19 -19.34 16.40 5.83
N VAL A 20 -19.83 15.81 6.92
CA VAL A 20 -19.61 14.39 7.21
C VAL A 20 -20.26 13.51 6.15
N LEU A 21 -21.49 13.83 5.74
CA LEU A 21 -22.20 13.07 4.70
C LEU A 21 -21.43 13.13 3.37
N VAL A 22 -20.97 14.32 2.95
CA VAL A 22 -20.16 14.49 1.74
C VAL A 22 -18.85 13.70 1.85
N ALA A 23 -18.16 13.77 2.98
CA ALA A 23 -16.93 13.02 3.22
C ALA A 23 -17.15 11.50 3.11
N VAL A 24 -18.23 10.97 3.69
CA VAL A 24 -18.57 9.54 3.62
C VAL A 24 -18.91 9.10 2.20
N VAL A 25 -19.67 9.92 1.45
CA VAL A 25 -20.01 9.60 0.06
C VAL A 25 -18.76 9.62 -0.82
N TYR A 26 -17.89 10.61 -0.65
CA TYR A 26 -16.65 10.74 -1.41
C TYR A 26 -15.63 9.64 -1.05
N CYS A 27 -15.44 9.37 0.23
CA CYS A 27 -14.52 8.34 0.74
C CYS A 27 -15.12 6.93 0.77
N LYS A 28 -16.33 6.73 0.21
CA LYS A 28 -16.96 5.41 0.10
C LYS A 28 -16.03 4.34 -0.47
N PRO A 29 -15.23 4.59 -1.53
CA PRO A 29 -14.29 3.60 -2.05
C PRO A 29 -13.23 3.16 -1.04
N ALA A 30 -12.81 4.06 -0.13
CA ALA A 30 -11.84 3.74 0.91
C ALA A 30 -12.43 2.82 2.00
N MET A 31 -13.73 2.94 2.29
CA MET A 31 -14.44 2.09 3.24
C MET A 31 -14.80 0.71 2.66
N GLU A 32 -14.88 0.59 1.34
CA GLU A 32 -15.14 -0.67 0.63
C GLU A 32 -13.91 -1.60 0.57
N GLY A 33 -12.79 -1.21 1.22
CA GLY A 33 -11.54 -1.99 1.19
C GLY A 33 -10.91 -2.09 -0.19
N LYS A 34 -11.36 -1.26 -1.14
CA LYS A 34 -10.81 -1.20 -2.49
C LYS A 34 -9.46 -0.51 -2.41
N VAL A 35 -8.42 -1.32 -2.45
CA VAL A 35 -7.06 -0.82 -2.62
C VAL A 35 -6.89 -0.33 -4.06
N LEU A 36 -6.19 0.80 -4.22
CA LEU A 36 -5.79 1.25 -5.54
C LEU A 36 -4.91 0.17 -6.17
N SER A 37 -5.19 -0.20 -7.42
CA SER A 37 -4.33 -1.11 -8.16
C SER A 37 -2.97 -0.46 -8.35
N GLN A 38 -1.98 -0.91 -7.58
CA GLN A 38 -0.61 -0.44 -7.67
C GLN A 38 0.08 -1.21 -8.78
N HIS A 39 0.17 -0.60 -9.96
CA HIS A 39 0.80 -1.21 -11.13
C HIS A 39 2.21 -1.71 -10.82
N ASP A 40 3.01 -0.89 -10.15
CA ASP A 40 4.39 -1.20 -9.77
C ASP A 40 4.47 -2.44 -8.87
N VAL A 41 3.55 -2.57 -7.90
CA VAL A 41 3.48 -3.75 -7.02
C VAL A 41 3.11 -5.00 -7.81
N SER A 42 2.17 -4.89 -8.76
CA SER A 42 1.79 -6.00 -9.61
C SER A 42 2.94 -6.44 -10.52
N GLN A 43 3.67 -5.50 -11.10
CA GLN A 43 4.84 -5.78 -11.92
C GLN A 43 5.95 -6.43 -11.08
N TRP A 44 6.26 -5.85 -9.92
CA TRP A 44 7.26 -6.40 -9.01
C TRP A 44 6.93 -7.83 -8.58
N LYS A 45 5.67 -8.14 -8.27
CA LYS A 45 5.23 -9.52 -7.98
C LYS A 45 5.54 -10.47 -9.15
N GLY A 46 5.28 -10.04 -10.38
CA GLY A 46 5.64 -10.81 -11.57
C GLY A 46 7.15 -11.03 -11.69
N MET A 47 7.95 -10.00 -11.42
CA MET A 47 9.42 -10.07 -11.44
C MET A 47 9.99 -10.99 -10.34
N ALA A 48 9.42 -10.94 -9.14
CA ALA A 48 9.90 -11.67 -7.98
C ALA A 48 9.44 -13.15 -7.96
N GLN A 49 8.38 -13.50 -8.69
CA GLN A 49 7.78 -14.84 -8.68
C GLN A 49 8.79 -15.96 -8.95
N ASP A 50 9.73 -15.76 -9.87
CA ASP A 50 10.75 -16.77 -10.19
C ASP A 50 11.85 -16.84 -9.14
N LEU A 51 12.22 -15.69 -8.56
CA LEU A 51 13.17 -15.61 -7.47
C LEU A 51 12.65 -16.34 -6.21
N MET A 52 11.36 -16.17 -5.92
CA MET A 52 10.68 -16.85 -4.81
C MET A 52 10.65 -18.36 -5.02
N GLN A 53 10.25 -18.83 -6.22
CA GLN A 53 10.25 -20.26 -6.54
C GLN A 53 11.65 -20.88 -6.50
N TYR A 54 12.68 -20.15 -6.92
CA TYR A 54 14.07 -20.62 -6.82
C TYR A 54 14.47 -20.76 -5.35
N LYS A 55 14.14 -19.78 -4.52
CA LYS A 55 14.40 -19.84 -3.07
C LYS A 55 13.68 -20.98 -2.39
N GLU A 56 12.41 -21.25 -2.73
CA GLU A 56 11.67 -22.39 -2.18
C GLU A 56 12.38 -23.73 -2.47
N LYS A 57 13.06 -23.85 -3.63
CA LYS A 57 13.77 -25.08 -4.04
C LYS A 57 15.18 -25.20 -3.49
N THR A 58 15.89 -24.08 -3.34
CA THR A 58 17.34 -24.06 -3.05
C THR A 58 17.66 -23.52 -1.65
N GLY A 59 16.69 -22.91 -0.98
CA GLY A 59 16.86 -22.29 0.33
C GLY A 59 17.42 -20.87 0.30
N HIS A 60 17.76 -20.31 -0.87
CA HIS A 60 18.29 -18.94 -0.99
C HIS A 60 17.81 -18.26 -2.28
N TYR A 61 17.83 -16.92 -2.32
CA TYR A 61 17.58 -16.20 -3.57
C TYR A 61 18.74 -16.41 -4.57
N PRO A 62 18.46 -16.53 -5.88
CA PRO A 62 19.53 -16.54 -6.87
C PRO A 62 20.11 -15.13 -7.00
N LEU A 63 21.39 -14.99 -7.37
CA LEU A 63 22.01 -13.67 -7.58
C LEU A 63 21.55 -13.00 -8.90
N TRP A 64 21.00 -13.79 -9.82
CA TRP A 64 20.60 -13.37 -11.15
C TRP A 64 19.23 -13.96 -11.51
N ASN A 65 18.35 -13.12 -12.04
CA ASN A 65 17.04 -13.50 -12.55
C ASN A 65 17.12 -13.66 -14.07
N ASN A 66 16.98 -14.88 -14.60
CA ASN A 66 17.04 -15.15 -16.04
C ASN A 66 15.76 -14.77 -16.80
N ASN A 67 14.64 -14.60 -16.10
CA ASN A 67 13.32 -14.52 -16.73
C ASN A 67 12.89 -13.07 -17.04
N LEU A 68 13.69 -12.09 -16.62
CA LEU A 68 13.45 -10.68 -16.89
C LEU A 68 14.37 -10.19 -18.01
N PHE A 69 13.80 -9.97 -19.20
CA PHE A 69 14.48 -9.33 -20.34
C PHE A 69 15.88 -9.88 -20.64
N GLY A 70 16.04 -11.21 -20.58
CA GLY A 70 17.32 -11.88 -20.85
C GLY A 70 18.31 -11.90 -19.67
N GLY A 71 17.90 -11.36 -18.52
CA GLY A 71 18.70 -11.39 -17.30
C GLY A 71 18.69 -10.06 -16.54
N MET A 72 18.49 -10.10 -15.22
CA MET A 72 18.72 -8.94 -14.33
C MET A 72 19.32 -9.41 -13.00
N PRO A 73 20.20 -8.63 -12.35
CA PRO A 73 20.63 -8.94 -11.00
C PRO A 73 19.45 -8.96 -9.99
N ALA A 74 19.36 -10.02 -9.19
CA ALA A 74 18.22 -10.25 -8.31
C ALA A 74 18.12 -9.24 -7.16
N TYR A 75 19.24 -8.61 -6.77
CA TYR A 75 19.24 -7.59 -5.72
C TYR A 75 18.41 -6.35 -6.06
N GLN A 76 18.12 -6.11 -7.34
CA GLN A 76 17.23 -5.02 -7.77
C GLN A 76 15.75 -5.35 -7.61
N ILE A 77 15.42 -6.61 -7.29
CA ILE A 77 14.05 -7.13 -7.24
C ILE A 77 13.75 -7.68 -5.85
N ALA A 78 14.47 -8.72 -5.41
CA ALA A 78 14.29 -9.36 -4.12
C ALA A 78 15.59 -10.05 -3.68
N MET A 79 16.01 -9.77 -2.44
CA MET A 79 17.25 -10.29 -1.85
C MET A 79 17.07 -10.50 -0.34
N GLU A 80 17.78 -11.47 0.20
CA GLU A 80 17.98 -11.59 1.64
C GLU A 80 19.17 -10.75 2.08
N ALA A 81 18.96 -9.90 3.08
CA ALA A 81 20.05 -9.22 3.76
C ALA A 81 20.56 -10.12 4.90
N ASN A 82 21.84 -10.50 4.85
CA ASN A 82 22.53 -11.14 5.98
C ASN A 82 23.08 -10.11 7.00
N ASN A 83 22.66 -8.85 6.87
CA ASN A 83 23.07 -7.74 7.73
C ASN A 83 21.83 -7.22 8.47
N PRO A 84 21.91 -6.89 9.78
CA PRO A 84 20.83 -6.22 10.52
C PRO A 84 20.33 -4.92 9.86
N VAL A 85 21.11 -4.32 8.96
CA VAL A 85 20.70 -3.18 8.14
C VAL A 85 20.38 -3.66 6.73
N SER A 86 19.09 -3.73 6.42
CA SER A 86 18.58 -4.00 5.08
C SER A 86 18.86 -2.81 4.16
N VAL A 87 19.63 -3.03 3.08
CA VAL A 87 19.92 -2.02 2.05
C VAL A 87 18.68 -1.74 1.18
N ILE A 88 17.63 -2.55 1.29
CA ILE A 88 16.40 -2.43 0.50
C ILE A 88 15.51 -1.27 1.00
N TYR A 89 15.82 -0.68 2.17
CA TYR A 89 15.10 0.46 2.77
C TYR A 89 15.94 1.76 2.85
N LEU A 90 16.81 2.02 1.87
CA LEU A 90 17.39 3.34 1.60
C LEU A 90 16.99 3.80 0.21
#